data_AF-A0A914N248-F1
#
_entry.id   AF-A0A914N248-F1
#
_cell.length_a   1.000
_cell.length_b   1.000
_cell.length_c   1.000
_cell.angle_alpha   90.00
_cell.angle_beta   90.00
_cell.angle_gamma   90.00
#
_symmetry.space_group_name_H-M   'P 1'
#
loop_
_entity.id
_entity.type
_entity.pdbx_description
1 polymer ?
#
loop_
_entity_poly.entity_id
_entity_poly.type
_entity_poly.pdbx_seq_one_letter_code
_entity_poly.pdbx_strand_id
1 'polypeptide(L)'
;MLVLQDLEEPSENIMATENMVVAYWERDCLGQGNLFLTDRQLIWINPTSRKGLRLPVPSIVVHAVSASNESFPEPCLFTLIDTSKAGIFYITFCFGGLWDLCDRFLKI
;
A
#
# COMPACT_ATOMS: atom_id res chain seq x y z
N MET A 1 4.88 -5.43 15.72
CA MET A 1 5.32 -4.03 15.51
C MET A 1 5.83 -3.91 14.09
N LEU A 2 5.16 -3.12 13.25
CA LEU A 2 5.67 -2.77 11.92
C LEU A 2 6.85 -1.81 12.09
N VAL A 3 7.95 -2.06 11.40
CA VAL A 3 9.10 -1.16 11.35
C VAL A 3 9.28 -0.69 9.92
N LEU A 4 9.13 0.62 9.71
CA LEU A 4 9.42 1.23 8.42
C LEU A 4 10.93 1.23 8.18
N GLN A 5 11.32 0.89 6.97
CA GLN A 5 12.71 0.81 6.51
C GLN A 5 13.05 2.03 5.67
N ASP A 6 14.33 2.42 5.62
CA ASP A 6 14.78 3.43 4.67
C ASP A 6 14.76 2.82 3.27
N LEU A 7 13.94 3.41 2.38
CA LEU A 7 13.69 2.91 1.04
C LEU A 7 13.95 3.98 -0.01
N GLU A 8 14.56 3.53 -1.11
CA GLU A 8 14.62 4.30 -2.35
C GLU A 8 13.45 3.91 -3.26
N GLU A 9 13.02 4.89 -4.04
CA GLU A 9 11.99 4.69 -5.07
C GLU A 9 12.51 3.71 -6.12
N PRO A 10 11.70 2.71 -6.52
CA PRO A 10 12.12 1.78 -7.57
C PRO A 10 12.30 2.54 -8.89
N SER A 11 13.36 2.22 -9.65
CA SER A 11 13.64 2.81 -10.96
C SER A 11 13.29 1.90 -12.14
N GLU A 12 13.03 0.61 -11.88
CA GLU A 12 12.79 -0.42 -12.89
C GLU A 12 11.56 -1.28 -12.54
N ASN A 13 10.97 -1.92 -13.55
CA ASN A 13 9.86 -2.87 -13.42
C ASN A 13 8.61 -2.29 -12.72
N ILE A 14 8.42 -0.97 -12.79
CA ILE A 14 7.25 -0.28 -12.26
C ILE A 14 6.06 -0.56 -13.18
N MET A 15 5.02 -1.19 -12.64
CA MET A 15 3.76 -1.47 -13.33
C MET A 15 2.73 -0.38 -13.08
N ALA A 16 2.70 0.18 -11.87
CA ALA A 16 1.85 1.29 -11.50
C ALA A 16 2.50 2.12 -10.40
N THR A 17 2.21 3.41 -10.39
CA THR A 17 2.61 4.34 -9.33
C THR A 17 1.44 5.23 -8.99
N GLU A 18 1.23 5.44 -7.70
CA GLU A 18 0.29 6.43 -7.20
C GLU A 18 0.96 7.33 -6.18
N ASN A 19 0.74 8.64 -6.32
CA ASN A 19 1.21 9.64 -5.38
C ASN A 19 0.11 9.98 -4.37
N MET A 20 0.51 10.55 -3.23
CA MET A 20 -0.45 11.02 -2.20
C MET A 20 -1.33 9.88 -1.64
N VAL A 21 -0.75 8.69 -1.50
CA VAL A 21 -1.40 7.54 -0.88
C VAL A 21 -1.13 7.55 0.62
N VAL A 22 -2.19 7.57 1.43
CA VAL A 22 -2.09 7.47 2.89
C VAL A 22 -2.08 6.00 3.29
N ALA A 23 -1.05 5.57 4.02
CA ALA A 23 -0.97 4.21 4.52
C ALA A 23 -1.39 4.13 5.99
N TYR A 24 -2.19 3.12 6.32
CA TYR A 24 -2.60 2.79 7.68
C TYR A 24 -2.11 1.39 8.03
N TRP A 25 -1.36 1.27 9.12
CA TRP A 25 -1.12 -0.01 9.76
C TRP A 25 -2.19 -0.21 10.83
N GLU A 26 -3.06 -1.19 10.62
CA GLU A 26 -4.22 -1.40 11.49
C GLU A 26 -5.13 -0.15 11.61
N ARG A 27 -4.91 0.68 12.63
CA ARG A 27 -5.59 1.97 12.85
C ARG A 27 -4.62 3.16 12.91
N ASP A 28 -3.32 2.90 12.88
CA ASP A 28 -2.28 3.90 13.00
C ASP A 28 -1.96 4.46 11.62
N CYS A 29 -2.11 5.78 11.47
CA CYS A 29 -1.73 6.48 10.25
C CYS A 29 -0.21 6.56 10.15
N LEU A 30 0.36 5.94 9.11
CA LEU A 30 1.79 6.00 8.79
C LEU A 30 2.15 7.28 8.03
N GLY A 31 1.14 8.05 7.61
CA GLY A 31 1.27 9.30 6.88
C GLY A 31 1.00 9.15 5.39
N GLN A 32 1.24 10.23 4.65
CA GLN A 32 1.11 10.29 3.20
C GLN A 32 2.42 9.89 2.51
N GLY A 33 2.31 9.11 1.44
CA GLY A 33 3.45 8.63 0.67
C GLY A 33 3.11 8.33 -0.78
N ASN A 34 4.06 7.70 -1.46
CA ASN A 34 3.91 7.22 -2.83
C ASN A 34 3.88 5.69 -2.82
N LEU A 35 2.93 5.11 -3.53
CA LEU A 35 2.75 3.68 -3.70
C LEU A 35 3.26 3.27 -5.07
N PHE A 36 4.13 2.28 -5.12
CA PHE A 36 4.71 1.71 -6.33
C PHE A 36 4.37 0.23 -6.38
N LEU A 37 3.80 -0.22 -7.48
CA LEU A 37 3.64 -1.63 -7.78
C LEU A 37 4.68 -2.04 -8.82
N THR A 38 5.45 -3.06 -8.49
CA THR A 38 6.33 -3.76 -9.42
C THR A 38 5.80 -5.16 -9.74
N ASP A 39 6.48 -5.87 -10.63
CA ASP A 39 6.17 -7.27 -10.96
C ASP A 39 6.22 -8.23 -9.75
N ARG A 40 6.91 -7.84 -8.67
CA ARG A 40 7.17 -8.71 -7.50
C ARG A 40 6.73 -8.12 -6.17
N GLN A 41 6.60 -6.80 -6.08
CA GLN A 41 6.44 -6.13 -4.80
C GLN A 41 5.53 -4.90 -4.89
N LEU A 42 4.75 -4.69 -3.84
CA LEU A 42 4.09 -3.43 -3.54
C LEU A 42 4.97 -2.65 -2.56
N ILE A 43 5.33 -1.42 -2.90
CA ILE A 43 6.27 -0.60 -2.15
C ILE A 43 5.59 0.72 -1.82
N TRP A 44 5.55 1.10 -0.55
CA TRP A 44 5.06 2.41 -0.13
C TRP A 44 6.18 3.18 0.55
N ILE A 45 6.39 4.44 0.17
CA ILE A 45 7.48 5.29 0.68
C ILE A 45 6.94 6.67 1.04
N ASN A 46 7.23 7.14 2.25
CA ASN A 46 7.01 8.52 2.64
C ASN A 46 8.12 9.42 2.05
N PRO A 47 7.79 10.40 1.18
CA PRO A 47 8.80 11.18 0.45
C PRO A 47 9.63 12.10 1.36
N THR A 48 9.09 12.52 2.51
CA THR A 48 9.78 13.41 3.45
C THR A 48 10.79 12.66 4.31
N SER A 49 10.40 11.49 4.84
CA SER A 49 11.24 10.71 5.75
C SER A 49 12.08 9.65 5.04
N ARG A 50 11.78 9.33 3.77
CA ARG A 50 12.31 8.17 3.02
C ARG A 50 12.04 6.82 3.68
N LYS A 51 11.21 6.80 4.71
CA LYS A 51 10.79 5.57 5.39
C LYS A 51 9.60 4.96 4.67
N GLY A 52 9.61 3.64 4.55
CA GLY A 52 8.59 2.93 3.81
C GLY A 52 8.52 1.45 4.17
N LEU A 53 7.70 0.73 3.42
CA LEU A 53 7.49 -0.70 3.54
C LEU A 53 7.46 -1.35 2.16
N ARG A 54 7.91 -2.60 2.10
CA ARG A 54 7.87 -3.45 0.91
C ARG A 54 7.10 -4.71 1.23
N LEU A 55 6.14 -5.03 0.38
CA LEU A 55 5.29 -6.21 0.51
C LEU A 55 5.49 -7.06 -0.74
N PRO A 56 6.06 -8.28 -0.62
CA PRO A 56 6.04 -9.22 -1.73
C PRO A 56 4.61 -9.51 -2.19
N VAL A 57 4.33 -9.42 -3.48
CA VAL A 57 3.01 -9.74 -4.03
C VAL A 57 2.52 -11.12 -3.58
N PRO A 58 3.35 -12.19 -3.56
CA PRO A 58 2.92 -13.50 -3.06
C PRO A 58 2.53 -13.57 -1.58
N SER A 59 2.88 -12.55 -0.78
CA SER A 59 2.48 -12.48 0.64
C SER A 59 1.12 -11.80 0.85
N ILE A 60 0.54 -11.19 -0.19
CA ILE A 60 -0.76 -10.55 -0.13
C ILE A 60 -1.82 -11.63 -0.31
N VAL A 61 -2.54 -11.94 0.78
CA VAL A 61 -3.54 -13.02 0.83
C VAL A 61 -4.91 -12.55 0.38
N VAL A 62 -5.27 -11.31 0.73
CA VAL A 62 -6.51 -10.67 0.30
C VAL A 62 -6.21 -9.23 -0.06
N HIS A 63 -6.70 -8.82 -1.23
CA HIS A 63 -6.84 -7.41 -1.57
C HIS A 63 -8.34 -7.12 -1.74
N ALA A 64 -8.83 -6.00 -1.19
CA ALA A 64 -10.20 -5.55 -1.38
C ALA A 64 -10.23 -4.04 -1.55
N VAL A 65 -11.02 -3.53 -2.50
CA VAL A 65 -11.30 -2.10 -2.61
C VAL A 65 -12.52 -1.80 -1.76
N SER A 66 -12.33 -0.95 -0.76
CA SER A 66 -13.43 -0.40 0.02
C SER A 66 -13.92 0.86 -0.70
N ALA A 67 -15.04 0.74 -1.40
CA ALA A 67 -15.75 1.88 -1.94
C ALA A 67 -16.71 2.43 -0.87
N SER A 68 -16.52 3.68 -0.47
CA SER A 68 -17.50 4.51 0.22
C SER A 68 -18.21 3.87 1.42
N ASN A 69 -17.73 4.19 2.62
CA ASN A 69 -18.60 4.32 3.78
C ASN A 69 -18.36 5.73 4.36
N GLU A 70 -19.30 6.29 5.12
CA GLU A 70 -19.26 7.67 5.66
C GLU A 70 -17.96 8.07 6.40
N SER A 71 -17.06 7.11 6.66
CA SER A 71 -15.75 7.29 7.30
C SER A 71 -14.56 7.55 6.34
N PHE A 72 -14.64 7.19 5.05
CA PHE A 72 -13.57 7.43 4.06
C PHE A 72 -14.19 7.81 2.70
N PRO A 73 -14.15 9.10 2.30
CA PRO A 73 -14.68 9.54 1.00
C PRO A 73 -13.81 9.13 -0.19
N GLU A 74 -12.59 8.64 0.08
CA GLU A 74 -11.60 8.27 -0.93
C GLU A 74 -11.53 6.74 -1.13
N PRO A 75 -11.20 6.26 -2.34
CA PRO A 75 -11.01 4.84 -2.59
C PRO A 75 -9.80 4.32 -1.80
N CYS A 76 -9.99 3.23 -1.06
CA CYS A 76 -8.90 2.60 -0.31
C CYS A 76 -8.73 1.12 -0.69
N LEU A 77 -7.47 0.69 -0.82
CA LEU A 77 -7.05 -0.69 -0.98
C LEU A 77 -6.71 -1.28 0.39
N PHE A 78 -7.49 -2.26 0.82
CA PHE A 78 -7.21 -3.08 1.98
C PHE A 78 -6.36 -4.28 1.57
N THR A 79 -5.22 -4.48 2.23
CA THR A 79 -4.31 -5.60 1.97
C THR A 79 -4.13 -6.42 3.24
N LEU A 80 -4.49 -7.70 3.18
CA LEU A 80 -4.19 -8.69 4.20
C LEU A 80 -2.88 -9.39 3.81
N ILE A 81 -1.88 -9.32 4.68
CA ILE A 81 -0.54 -9.82 4.39
C ILE A 81 -0.25 -10.96 5.37
N ASP A 82 0.10 -12.12 4.84
CA ASP A 82 0.59 -13.24 5.63
C ASP A 82 2.11 -13.28 5.56
N THR A 83 2.72 -12.91 6.67
CA THR A 83 4.13 -13.19 6.90
C THR A 83 4.20 -14.43 7.76
N SER A 84 4.53 -15.56 7.16
CA SER A 84 4.54 -16.89 7.81
C SER A 84 5.34 -16.99 9.12
N LYS A 85 6.18 -15.98 9.43
CA LYS A 85 6.93 -15.85 10.69
C LYS A 85 6.42 -14.77 11.65
N ALA A 86 5.71 -13.75 11.18
CA ALA A 86 5.25 -12.62 12.02
C ALA A 86 3.72 -12.58 12.21
N GLY A 87 3.00 -13.51 11.58
CA GLY A 87 1.55 -13.57 11.59
C GLY A 87 0.91 -12.81 10.43
N ILE A 88 -0.42 -12.75 10.49
CA ILE A 88 -1.25 -12.05 9.51
C ILE A 88 -1.52 -10.64 10.03
N PHE A 89 -1.29 -9.63 9.20
CA PHE A 89 -1.61 -8.24 9.50
C PHE A 89 -2.29 -7.58 8.30
N TYR A 90 -2.86 -6.41 8.50
CA TYR A 90 -3.50 -5.66 7.42
C TYR A 90 -2.95 -4.24 7.29
N ILE A 91 -2.80 -3.81 6.04
CA ILE A 91 -2.42 -2.45 5.67
C ILE A 91 -3.49 -1.89 4.74
N THR A 92 -3.96 -0.69 5.04
CA THR A 92 -4.91 0.03 4.20
C THR A 92 -4.20 1.18 3.51
N PHE A 93 -4.33 1.27 2.19
CA PHE A 93 -3.80 2.36 1.37
C PHE A 93 -4.97 3.18 0.84
N CYS A 94 -5.10 4.44 1.24
CA CYS A 94 -6.15 5.34 0.75
C CYS A 94 -5.59 6.29 -0.30
N PHE A 95 -6.29 6.40 -1.44
CA PHE A 95 -5.84 7.06 -2.65
C PHE A 95 -6.52 8.42 -2.79
N GLY A 96 -5.75 9.51 -2.90
CA GLY A 96 -6.28 10.87 -3.11
C GLY A 96 -6.90 11.15 -4.49
N GLY A 97 -7.32 10.13 -5.25
CA GLY A 97 -7.55 10.22 -6.70
C GLY A 97 -8.57 9.24 -7.32
N LEU A 98 -8.50 9.13 -8.65
CA LEU A 98 -9.48 8.45 -9.53
C LEU A 98 -9.48 6.91 -9.34
N TRP A 99 -10.68 6.32 -9.27
CA TRP A 99 -10.94 4.89 -9.05
C TRP A 99 -10.20 3.92 -9.97
N ASP A 100 -9.95 4.32 -11.23
CA ASP A 100 -9.30 3.49 -12.26
C ASP A 100 -7.89 3.02 -11.87
N LEU A 101 -7.26 3.71 -10.93
CA LEU A 101 -5.91 3.37 -10.44
C LEU A 101 -5.97 2.25 -9.41
N CYS A 102 -6.96 2.24 -8.52
CA CYS A 102 -7.17 1.16 -7.55
C CYS A 102 -7.36 -0.20 -8.24
N ASP A 103 -8.07 -0.25 -9.36
CA ASP A 103 -8.28 -1.48 -10.14
C ASP A 103 -6.99 -2.08 -10.69
N ARG A 104 -5.94 -1.27 -10.91
CA ARG A 104 -4.62 -1.78 -11.31
C ARG A 104 -3.92 -2.50 -10.16
N PHE A 105 -4.10 -2.01 -8.94
CA PHE A 105 -3.59 -2.64 -7.72
C PHE A 105 -4.50 -3.76 -7.18
N LEU A 106 -5.66 -4.03 -7.79
CA LEU A 106 -6.49 -5.21 -7.50
C LEU A 106 -6.11 -6.43 -8.34
N LYS A 107 -5.27 -6.30 -9.37
CA LYS A 107 -4.91 -7.41 -10.27
C LYS A 107 -3.64 -8.16 -9.83
N ILE A 108 -3.15 -7.88 -8.62
CA ILE A 108 -1.98 -8.53 -8.00
C ILE A 108 -2.32 -9.86 -7.37
#